data_AF-A0A527HH73-F1
#
_entry.id   AF-A0A527HH73-F1
#
_cell.length_a   1.000
_cell.length_b   1.000
_cell.length_c   1.000
_cell.angle_alpha   90.00
_cell.angle_beta   90.00
_cell.angle_gamma   90.00
#
_symmetry.space_group_name_H-M   'P 1'
#
loop_
_entity.id
_entity.type
_entity.pdbx_description
1 polymer ?
#
loop_
_entity_poly.entity_id
_entity_poly.type
_entity_poly.pdbx_seq_one_letter_code
_entity_poly.pdbx_strand_id
1 'polypeptide(L)'
;MDTVLAGLKGAIDTLGPTILLPIVIFIIAVVLGAKVSKAFRAAVTIGVAFIGINLVLGLMFTSIGDVAKAIVTNTGIHRDIIDVGWPSAAAIAFGS
;
A
#
# COMPACT_ATOMS: atom_id res chain seq x y z
N MET A 1 4.74 15.67 -21.98
CA MET A 1 3.94 14.77 -21.11
C MET A 1 4.65 13.45 -20.93
N ASP A 2 5.16 12.86 -22.01
CA ASP A 2 5.76 11.51 -22.03
C ASP A 2 7.07 11.39 -21.25
N THR A 3 7.89 12.45 -21.20
CA THR A 3 9.13 12.49 -20.41
C THR A 3 8.88 12.54 -18.90
N VAL A 4 7.83 13.24 -18.46
CA VAL A 4 7.45 13.30 -17.04
C VAL A 4 6.85 11.97 -16.61
N LEU A 5 5.99 11.37 -17.45
CA LEU A 5 5.42 10.04 -17.20
C LEU A 5 6.50 8.95 -17.22
N ALA A 6 7.47 9.01 -18.14
CA ALA A 6 8.60 8.08 -18.18
C ALA A 6 9.51 8.22 -16.95
N GLY A 7 9.78 9.46 -16.51
CA GLY A 7 10.55 9.72 -15.29
C GLY A 7 9.84 9.22 -14.03
N LEU A 8 8.53 9.42 -13.93
CA LEU A 8 7.72 8.92 -12.82
C LEU A 8 7.64 7.40 -12.81
N LYS A 9 7.42 6.79 -13.99
CA LYS A 9 7.37 5.33 -14.14
C LYS A 9 8.71 4.69 -13.75
N GLY A 10 9.83 5.24 -14.21
CA GLY A 10 11.16 4.76 -13.82
C GLY A 10 11.41 4.87 -12.31
N ALA A 11 10.93 5.94 -11.66
CA ALA A 11 11.04 6.07 -10.21
C ALA A 11 10.20 5.01 -9.45
N ILE A 12 8.98 4.71 -9.93
CA ILE A 12 8.12 3.66 -9.38
C ILE A 12 8.79 2.29 -9.53
N ASP A 13 9.26 1.94 -10.74
CA ASP A 13 9.83 0.63 -11.05
C ASP A 13 11.12 0.35 -10.23
N THR A 14 11.86 1.39 -9.85
CA THR A 14 13.17 1.23 -9.16
C THR A 14 13.06 1.27 -7.63
N LEU A 15 12.24 2.18 -7.08
CA LEU A 15 12.15 2.39 -5.63
C LEU A 15 11.03 1.59 -4.99
N GLY A 16 10.03 1.21 -5.79
CA GLY A 16 8.82 0.60 -5.32
C GLY A 16 7.97 1.53 -4.42
N PRO A 17 6.76 1.09 -4.10
CA PRO A 17 5.73 2.03 -3.63
C PRO A 17 5.86 2.37 -2.15
N THR A 18 6.39 1.43 -1.36
CA THR A 18 6.70 1.62 0.06
C THR A 18 7.70 2.75 0.29
N ILE A 19 8.57 3.03 -0.69
CA ILE A 19 9.55 4.11 -0.63
C ILE A 19 9.03 5.37 -1.32
N LEU A 20 8.33 5.23 -2.45
CA LEU A 20 7.83 6.37 -3.21
C LEU A 20 6.73 7.15 -2.48
N LEU A 21 5.80 6.47 -1.81
CA LEU A 21 4.66 7.11 -1.16
C LEU A 21 5.07 8.08 -0.02
N PRO A 22 6.00 7.73 0.89
CA PRO A 22 6.59 8.68 1.83
C PRO A 22 7.24 9.90 1.16
N ILE A 23 7.96 9.70 0.04
CA ILE A 23 8.63 10.79 -0.68
C ILE A 23 7.60 11.77 -1.26
N VAL A 24 6.55 11.25 -1.87
CA VAL A 24 5.47 12.08 -2.42
C VAL A 24 4.77 12.86 -1.31
N ILE A 25 4.45 12.22 -0.19
CA ILE A 25 3.83 12.90 0.96
C ILE A 25 4.74 13.97 1.55
N PHE A 26 6.05 13.70 1.64
CA PHE A 26 7.04 14.69 2.07
C PHE A 26 7.04 15.92 1.16
N ILE A 27 7.10 15.72 -0.16
CA ILE A 27 7.10 16.81 -1.15
C ILE A 27 5.81 17.63 -1.03
N ILE A 28 4.65 16.97 -1.01
CA ILE A 28 3.35 17.65 -0.87
C ILE A 28 3.30 18.45 0.43
N ALA A 29 3.72 17.87 1.57
CA ALA A 29 3.70 18.57 2.85
C ALA A 29 4.59 19.83 2.84
N VAL A 30 5.78 19.75 2.23
CA VAL A 30 6.69 20.90 2.10
C VAL A 30 6.10 21.98 1.17
N VAL A 31 5.54 21.58 0.02
CA VAL A 31 4.90 22.52 -0.93
C VAL A 31 3.70 23.23 -0.30
N LEU A 32 2.94 22.54 0.56
CA LEU A 32 1.83 23.12 1.32
C LEU A 32 2.27 23.95 2.54
N GLY A 33 3.57 24.19 2.72
CA GLY A 33 4.11 25.08 3.75
C GLY A 33 4.40 24.43 5.10
N ALA A 34 4.42 23.10 5.20
CA ALA A 34 4.88 22.43 6.42
C ALA A 34 6.39 22.63 6.61
N LYS A 35 6.81 22.85 7.86
CA LYS A 35 8.25 22.84 8.22
C LYS A 35 8.87 21.51 7.78
N VAL A 36 10.02 21.57 7.11
CA VAL A 36 10.74 20.41 6.58
C VAL A 36 10.91 19.30 7.63
N SER A 37 11.26 19.67 8.87
CA SER A 37 11.41 18.71 9.98
C SER A 37 10.11 17.99 10.34
N LYS A 38 8.96 18.67 10.26
CA LYS A 38 7.64 18.09 10.51
C LYS A 38 7.21 17.22 9.33
N ALA A 39 7.41 17.69 8.11
CA ALA A 39 7.11 16.96 6.88
C ALA A 39 7.89 15.63 6.82
N PHE A 40 9.20 15.67 7.13
CA PHE A 40 10.05 14.49 7.13
C PHE A 40 9.59 13.44 8.15
N ARG A 41 9.32 13.87 9.38
CA ARG A 41 8.78 12.97 10.42
C ARG A 41 7.46 12.35 10.01
N ALA A 42 6.54 13.14 9.46
CA ALA A 42 5.24 12.65 9.00
C ALA A 42 5.38 11.61 7.88
N ALA A 43 6.24 11.88 6.89
CA ALA A 43 6.52 10.95 5.80
C ALA A 43 7.09 9.61 6.29
N VAL A 44 8.08 9.65 7.20
CA VAL A 44 8.65 8.44 7.80
C VAL A 44 7.62 7.68 8.62
N THR A 45 6.82 8.36 9.45
CA THR A 45 5.75 7.71 10.23
C THR A 45 4.74 7.00 9.34
N ILE A 46 4.35 7.61 8.22
CA ILE A 46 3.43 6.99 7.26
C ILE A 46 4.10 5.79 6.59
N GLY A 47 5.37 5.87 6.21
CA GLY A 47 6.12 4.74 5.66
C GLY A 47 6.14 3.53 6.61
N VAL A 48 6.43 3.77 7.90
CA VAL A 48 6.40 2.71 8.93
C VAL A 48 4.99 2.14 9.10
N ALA A 49 3.96 2.98 9.08
CA ALA A 49 2.57 2.54 9.19
C ALA A 49 2.16 1.63 8.02
N PHE A 50 2.56 1.96 6.79
CA PHE A 50 2.29 1.13 5.62
C PHE A 50 2.95 -0.25 5.72
N ILE A 51 4.19 -0.32 6.22
CA ILE A 51 4.85 -1.60 6.47
C ILE A 51 4.07 -2.43 7.50
N GLY A 52 3.64 -1.80 8.59
CA GLY A 52 2.85 -2.46 9.64
C GLY A 52 1.50 -2.99 9.14
N ILE A 53 0.77 -2.20 8.35
CA ILE A 53 -0.50 -2.62 7.75
C ILE A 53 -0.28 -3.82 6.82
N ASN A 54 0.71 -3.77 5.92
CA ASN A 54 1.01 -4.88 5.01
C ASN A 54 1.38 -6.17 5.74
N LEU A 55 2.13 -6.08 6.84
CA LEU A 55 2.46 -7.23 7.68
C LEU A 55 1.18 -7.87 8.26
N VAL A 56 0.29 -7.06 8.85
CA VAL A 56 -0.96 -7.54 9.45
C VAL A 56 -1.87 -8.14 8.39
N LEU A 57 -1.99 -7.51 7.24
CA LEU A 57 -2.80 -8.00 6.13
C LEU A 57 -2.27 -9.32 5.58
N GLY A 58 -0.96 -9.44 5.39
CA GLY A 58 -0.33 -10.71 4.97
C GLY A 58 -0.62 -11.84 5.96
N LEU A 59 -0.55 -11.55 7.27
CA LEU A 59 -0.91 -12.51 8.30
C LEU A 59 -2.40 -12.89 8.24
N MET A 60 -3.29 -11.89 8.11
CA MET A 60 -4.72 -12.13 7.99
C MET A 60 -5.07 -12.97 6.76
N PHE A 61 -4.49 -12.68 5.58
CA PHE A 61 -4.75 -13.47 4.38
C PHE A 61 -4.25 -14.91 4.49
N THR A 62 -3.11 -15.12 5.17
CA THR A 62 -2.59 -16.48 5.40
C THR A 62 -3.50 -17.24 6.36
N SER A 63 -3.94 -16.64 7.47
CA SER A 63 -4.76 -17.34 8.47
C SER A 63 -6.23 -17.50 8.07
N ILE A 64 -6.83 -16.48 7.44
CA ILE A 64 -8.27 -16.45 7.11
C ILE A 64 -8.51 -16.95 5.68
N GLY A 65 -7.57 -16.73 4.74
CA GLY A 65 -7.75 -17.13 3.34
C GLY A 65 -7.90 -18.64 3.18
N ASP A 66 -7.13 -19.43 3.92
CA ASP A 66 -7.23 -20.89 3.88
C ASP A 66 -8.54 -21.40 4.52
N VAL A 67 -9.00 -20.74 5.58
CA VAL A 67 -10.30 -21.04 6.21
C VAL A 67 -11.45 -20.69 5.26
N ALA A 68 -11.38 -19.54 4.59
CA ALA A 68 -12.38 -19.12 3.61
C ALA A 68 -12.49 -20.11 2.43
N LYS A 69 -11.34 -20.57 1.91
CA LYS A 69 -11.30 -21.64 0.88
C LYS A 69 -11.90 -22.95 1.40
N ALA A 70 -11.61 -23.33 2.64
CA ALA A 70 -12.19 -24.52 3.24
C ALA A 70 -13.72 -24.41 3.36
N ILE A 71 -14.26 -23.24 3.72
CA ILE A 71 -15.73 -23.02 3.76
C ILE A 71 -16.33 -23.18 2.36
N VAL A 72 -15.75 -22.56 1.33
CA VAL A 72 -16.19 -22.70 -0.09
C VAL A 72 -16.23 -24.17 -0.51
N THR A 73 -15.17 -24.92 -0.23
CA THR A 73 -15.08 -26.35 -0.58
C THR A 73 -16.09 -27.21 0.17
N ASN A 74 -16.28 -26.98 1.48
CA ASN A 74 -17.19 -27.80 2.30
C ASN A 74 -18.67 -27.47 2.09
N THR A 75 -18.99 -26.22 1.74
CA THR A 75 -20.38 -25.78 1.55
C THR A 75 -20.85 -25.90 0.10
N GLY A 76 -19.94 -26.12 -0.85
CA GLY A 76 -20.26 -26.19 -2.28
C GLY A 76 -20.68 -24.85 -2.89
N ILE A 77 -20.49 -23.74 -2.16
CA ILE A 77 -20.86 -22.39 -2.62
C ILE A 77 -19.69 -21.79 -3.41
N HIS A 78 -19.91 -21.36 -4.64
CA HIS A 78 -18.86 -20.67 -5.42
C HIS A 78 -18.75 -19.19 -5.02
N ARG A 79 -17.57 -18.81 -4.51
CA ARG A 79 -17.19 -17.42 -4.18
C ARG A 79 -15.76 -17.17 -4.62
N ASP A 80 -15.59 -16.35 -5.65
CA ASP A 80 -14.30 -16.07 -6.26
C ASP A 80 -13.64 -14.77 -5.75
N ILE A 81 -14.34 -14.02 -4.89
CA ILE A 81 -13.95 -12.67 -4.46
C ILE A 81 -13.81 -12.63 -2.94
N ILE A 82 -12.69 -12.09 -2.47
CA ILE A 82 -12.43 -11.80 -1.06
C ILE A 82 -12.42 -10.27 -0.91
N ASP A 83 -13.33 -9.73 -0.09
CA ASP A 83 -13.29 -8.31 0.26
C ASP A 83 -12.16 -8.08 1.27
N VAL A 84 -11.14 -7.39 0.79
CA VAL A 84 -9.94 -7.08 1.55
C VAL A 84 -10.09 -5.78 2.37
N GLY A 85 -11.14 -5.00 2.12
CA GLY A 85 -11.35 -3.67 2.70
C GLY A 85 -10.46 -2.58 2.07
N TRP A 86 -10.82 -1.32 2.35
CA TRP A 86 -10.17 -0.15 1.77
C TRP A 86 -8.66 0.02 2.07
N PRO A 87 -8.13 -0.28 3.27
CA PRO A 87 -6.70 -0.06 3.56
C PRO A 87 -5.83 -1.07 2.81
N SER A 88 -6.34 -2.29 2.65
CA SER A 88 -5.69 -3.39 1.93
C SER A 88 -5.69 -3.14 0.44
N ALA A 89 -6.82 -2.70 -0.11
CA ALA A 89 -6.92 -2.31 -1.51
C ALA A 89 -5.96 -1.15 -1.83
N ALA A 90 -5.86 -0.15 -0.97
CA ALA A 90 -4.88 0.92 -1.11
C ALA A 90 -3.44 0.39 -1.02
N ALA A 91 -3.14 -0.46 -0.03
CA ALA A 91 -1.81 -1.05 0.12
C ALA A 91 -1.39 -1.89 -1.11
N ILE A 92 -2.32 -2.61 -1.74
CA ILE A 92 -2.07 -3.38 -2.98
C ILE A 92 -1.95 -2.45 -4.20
N ALA A 93 -2.89 -1.50 -4.35
CA ALA A 93 -2.93 -0.57 -5.48
C ALA A 93 -1.71 0.35 -5.52
N PHE A 94 -1.17 0.68 -4.34
CA PHE A 94 0.09 1.37 -4.26
C PHE A 94 1.24 0.37 -4.31
N GLY A 95 1.26 -0.72 -3.54
CA GLY A 95 2.36 -1.68 -3.34
C GLY A 95 2.73 -2.65 -4.48
N SER A 96 2.20 -2.49 -5.69
CA SER A 96 2.52 -3.32 -6.88
C SER A 96 3.40 -2.62 -7.89
#